data_AF-A0AAN6W976-F1
#
_entry.id   AF-A0AAN6W976-F1
#
_cell.length_a   1.000
_cell.length_b   1.000
_cell.length_c   1.000
_cell.angle_alpha   90.00
_cell.angle_beta   90.00
_cell.angle_gamma   90.00
#
_symmetry.space_group_name_H-M   'P 1'
#
loop_
_entity.id
_entity.type
_entity.pdbx_description
1 polymer ?
#
loop_
_entity_poly.entity_id
_entity_poly.type
_entity_poly.pdbx_seq_one_letter_code
_entity_poly.pdbx_strand_id
1 'polypeptide(L)'
;MLTLGSFIRLQSQHKHSRHTFSSHQLLKLANMVKLASILTLALAVVAPAAVDAANCKTGLHYCGYVLLRRGNTHHLRIVQRSDADTVPGNYYNQIIDALKKADKSTSSAYVNHSLFYCTGGSNGNIKYQAKCSNCVDGGDGNSDHC
;
A
#
# COMPACT_ATOMS: atom_id res chain seq x y z
N MET A 1 -46.88 32.61 17.79
CA MET A 1 -47.27 32.36 16.39
C MET A 1 -46.62 31.05 15.97
N LEU A 2 -47.42 29.99 15.87
CA LEU A 2 -47.05 28.67 15.38
C LEU A 2 -47.27 28.61 13.87
N THR A 3 -46.31 28.11 13.09
CA THR A 3 -46.51 27.61 11.73
C THR A 3 -45.65 26.35 11.56
N LEU A 4 -46.28 25.16 11.68
CA LEU A 4 -46.47 24.17 10.61
C LEU A 4 -45.19 23.93 9.79
N GLY A 5 -44.49 22.80 9.88
CA GLY A 5 -45.02 21.43 9.85
C GLY A 5 -44.90 20.88 8.42
N SER A 6 -43.67 20.62 7.96
CA SER A 6 -43.42 20.08 6.62
C SER A 6 -43.39 18.55 6.66
N PHE A 7 -44.30 18.02 5.85
CA PHE A 7 -44.70 16.63 5.67
C PHE A 7 -43.56 15.66 5.32
N ILE A 8 -43.45 14.62 6.13
CA ILE A 8 -42.76 13.36 5.82
C ILE A 8 -43.64 12.59 4.81
N ARG A 9 -43.09 12.28 3.62
CA ARG A 9 -43.77 11.46 2.61
C ARG A 9 -43.45 9.98 2.83
N LEU A 10 -44.46 9.20 3.22
CA LEU A 10 -44.44 7.74 3.20
C LEU A 10 -44.52 7.19 1.75
N GLN A 11 -43.67 6.21 1.45
CA GLN A 11 -43.89 5.11 0.50
C GLN A 11 -43.10 3.92 1.08
N SER A 12 -43.67 3.05 1.91
CA SER A 12 -44.46 1.84 1.58
C SER A 12 -43.94 1.06 0.37
N GLN A 13 -43.23 -0.06 0.62
CA GLN A 13 -43.36 -1.31 -0.14
C GLN A 13 -42.95 -2.50 0.76
N HIS A 14 -43.96 -3.18 1.29
CA HIS A 14 -43.89 -4.54 1.82
C HIS A 14 -43.52 -5.51 0.69
N LYS A 15 -42.49 -6.36 0.88
CA LYS A 15 -42.33 -7.59 0.08
C LYS A 15 -42.29 -8.79 1.01
N HIS A 16 -43.45 -9.42 1.17
CA HIS A 16 -43.67 -10.63 1.94
C HIS A 16 -43.40 -11.84 1.03
N SER A 17 -42.31 -12.56 1.26
CA SER A 17 -41.96 -13.77 0.51
C SER A 17 -42.53 -14.99 1.23
N ARG A 18 -43.51 -15.67 0.60
CA ARG A 18 -44.14 -16.89 1.12
C ARG A 18 -43.22 -18.09 0.85
N HIS A 19 -42.69 -18.70 1.91
CA HIS A 19 -42.07 -20.01 1.87
C HIS A 19 -43.16 -21.09 1.94
N THR A 20 -43.32 -21.86 0.86
CA THR A 20 -44.00 -23.16 0.87
C THR A 20 -42.96 -24.23 1.18
N PHE A 21 -42.94 -24.73 2.42
CA PHE A 21 -42.10 -25.86 2.84
C PHE A 21 -42.98 -27.10 2.94
N SER A 22 -42.68 -28.12 2.13
CA SER A 22 -43.45 -29.36 2.03
C SER A 22 -42.92 -30.44 2.96
N SER A 23 -43.85 -31.07 3.68
CA SER A 23 -43.68 -32.07 4.73
C SER A 23 -43.38 -33.47 4.20
N HIS A 24 -42.19 -33.69 3.63
CA HIS A 24 -41.73 -35.04 3.33
C HIS A 24 -40.29 -35.27 3.79
N GLN A 25 -40.14 -36.30 4.63
CA GLN A 25 -38.92 -37.04 4.96
C GLN A 25 -38.17 -36.63 6.24
N LEU A 26 -38.91 -36.43 7.33
CA LEU A 26 -38.49 -36.87 8.67
C LEU A 26 -38.60 -38.41 8.75
N LEU A 27 -37.63 -39.16 8.22
CA LEU A 27 -37.41 -40.56 8.63
C LEU A 27 -36.05 -41.08 8.16
N LYS A 28 -35.06 -41.05 9.06
CA LYS A 28 -33.96 -42.02 9.20
C LYS A 28 -33.11 -41.61 10.40
N LEU A 29 -33.70 -41.74 11.58
CA LEU A 29 -32.91 -41.85 12.81
C LEU A 29 -32.41 -43.29 12.94
N ALA A 30 -31.20 -43.39 13.48
CA ALA A 30 -30.52 -44.60 13.94
C ALA A 30 -29.96 -45.54 12.86
N ASN A 31 -28.70 -45.30 12.49
CA ASN A 31 -27.67 -46.32 12.74
C ASN A 31 -26.25 -45.79 12.50
N MET A 32 -25.36 -46.21 13.40
CA MET A 32 -23.89 -46.24 13.28
C MET A 32 -23.15 -44.93 13.57
N VAL A 33 -22.94 -44.72 14.89
CA VAL A 33 -21.72 -44.12 15.44
C VAL A 33 -20.52 -44.92 14.92
N LYS A 34 -19.96 -44.56 13.76
CA LYS A 34 -18.63 -44.94 13.30
C LYS A 34 -18.34 -44.22 11.99
N LEU A 35 -17.63 -43.10 12.11
CA LEU A 35 -16.46 -42.72 11.31
C LEU A 35 -16.17 -41.25 11.61
N ALA A 36 -15.13 -41.05 12.42
CA ALA A 36 -14.49 -39.77 12.56
C ALA A 36 -14.10 -39.24 11.18
N SER A 37 -14.62 -38.09 10.80
CA SER A 37 -14.10 -37.29 9.70
C SER A 37 -14.06 -35.86 10.19
N ILE A 38 -12.95 -35.53 10.85
CA ILE A 38 -12.60 -34.17 11.24
C ILE A 38 -12.30 -33.45 9.93
N LEU A 39 -13.29 -32.75 9.38
CA LEU A 39 -13.07 -31.84 8.27
C LEU A 39 -12.56 -30.52 8.84
N THR A 40 -11.27 -30.44 9.16
CA THR A 40 -10.62 -29.17 9.46
C THR A 40 -10.60 -28.33 8.19
N LEU A 41 -11.50 -27.36 8.08
CA LEU A 41 -11.37 -26.27 7.12
C LEU A 41 -10.18 -25.41 7.56
N ALA A 42 -9.00 -25.67 6.99
CA ALA A 42 -7.92 -24.70 7.01
C ALA A 42 -8.32 -23.54 6.09
N LEU A 43 -8.81 -22.44 6.65
CA LEU A 43 -8.90 -21.18 5.93
C LEU A 43 -7.44 -20.76 5.62
N ALA A 44 -7.04 -20.88 4.36
CA ALA A 44 -5.82 -20.27 3.88
C ALA A 44 -5.99 -18.75 3.98
N VAL A 45 -5.36 -18.13 4.98
CA VAL A 45 -5.28 -16.68 5.10
C VAL A 45 -4.39 -16.20 3.95
N VAL A 46 -5.01 -15.70 2.88
CA VAL A 46 -4.28 -14.98 1.84
C VAL A 46 -3.94 -13.62 2.44
N ALA A 47 -2.70 -13.47 2.91
CA ALA A 47 -2.19 -12.17 3.29
C ALA A 47 -2.11 -11.29 2.02
N PRO A 48 -2.62 -10.05 2.04
CA PRO A 48 -2.36 -9.13 0.94
C PRO A 48 -0.85 -8.91 0.85
N ALA A 49 -0.27 -9.15 -0.33
CA ALA A 49 1.06 -8.63 -0.63
C ALA A 49 0.94 -7.10 -0.51
N ALA A 50 1.58 -6.52 0.49
CA ALA A 50 1.68 -5.08 0.60
C ALA A 50 2.38 -4.57 -0.66
N VAL A 51 1.60 -3.98 -1.57
CA VAL A 51 2.13 -3.09 -2.60
C VAL A 51 2.55 -1.83 -1.86
N ASP A 52 3.76 -1.84 -1.32
CA ASP A 52 4.43 -0.62 -0.91
C ASP A 52 4.44 0.30 -2.12
N ALA A 53 3.85 1.49 -1.98
CA ALA A 53 4.14 2.61 -2.87
C ALA A 53 5.65 2.64 -3.08
N ALA A 54 6.14 2.72 -4.32
CA ALA A 54 7.50 2.30 -4.70
C ALA A 54 8.64 3.12 -4.05
N ASN A 55 8.79 2.97 -2.74
CA ASN A 55 9.87 3.38 -1.89
C ASN A 55 11.14 2.66 -2.37
N CYS A 56 12.30 3.17 -1.95
CA CYS A 56 13.54 2.46 -2.13
C CYS A 56 13.45 1.07 -1.48
N LYS A 57 14.05 0.06 -2.11
CA LYS A 57 14.12 -1.28 -1.55
C LYS A 57 15.22 -1.31 -0.48
N THR A 58 14.84 -1.67 0.73
CA THR A 58 15.74 -1.79 1.88
C THR A 58 16.95 -2.65 1.53
N GLY A 59 18.14 -2.19 1.93
CA GLY A 59 19.39 -2.91 1.70
C GLY A 59 20.06 -2.61 0.35
N LEU A 60 19.43 -1.84 -0.53
CA LEU A 60 20.03 -1.43 -1.80
C LEU A 60 20.61 -0.02 -1.74
N HIS A 61 21.59 0.21 -2.59
CA HIS A 61 22.11 1.54 -2.87
C HIS A 61 21.41 2.15 -4.08
N TYR A 62 21.21 3.46 -4.03
CA TYR A 62 20.58 4.23 -5.09
C TYR A 62 21.38 5.50 -5.39
N CYS A 63 21.56 5.79 -6.66
CA CYS A 63 21.94 7.09 -7.15
C CYS A 63 20.85 8.09 -6.82
N GLY A 64 21.26 9.30 -6.43
CA GLY A 64 20.29 10.33 -6.09
C GLY A 64 19.30 10.65 -7.20
N TYR A 65 19.72 10.65 -8.48
CA TYR A 65 18.79 10.85 -9.61
C TYR A 65 17.76 9.71 -9.75
N VAL A 66 18.11 8.47 -9.39
CA VAL A 66 17.18 7.33 -9.41
C VAL A 66 16.14 7.49 -8.30
N LEU A 67 16.55 7.91 -7.10
CA LEU A 67 15.63 8.24 -6.01
C LEU A 67 14.66 9.36 -6.38
N LEU A 68 15.16 10.44 -6.99
CA LEU A 68 14.32 11.54 -7.47
C LEU A 68 13.28 11.06 -8.49
N ARG A 69 13.67 10.16 -9.40
CA ARG A 69 12.74 9.57 -10.38
C ARG A 69 11.68 8.71 -9.72
N ARG A 70 12.05 7.91 -8.70
CA ARG A 70 11.12 7.04 -7.95
C ARG A 70 10.09 7.84 -7.14
N GLY A 71 10.49 8.95 -6.52
CA GLY A 71 9.57 9.81 -5.77
C GLY A 71 8.58 10.62 -6.62
N ASN A 72 8.76 10.62 -7.96
CA ASN A 72 7.97 11.45 -8.88
C ASN A 72 6.96 10.65 -9.73
N THR A 73 6.89 9.32 -9.60
CA THR A 73 6.01 8.45 -10.42
C THR A 73 4.51 8.55 -10.12
N HIS A 74 4.06 9.53 -9.34
CA HIS A 74 2.64 9.77 -9.06
C HIS A 74 1.98 10.90 -9.88
N HIS A 75 2.66 11.46 -10.89
CA HIS A 75 2.06 12.49 -11.75
C HIS A 75 1.24 11.90 -12.91
N LEU A 76 0.23 11.06 -12.63
CA LEU A 76 -0.99 11.06 -13.42
C LEU A 76 -2.14 10.33 -12.74
N ARG A 77 -2.84 10.99 -11.81
CA ARG A 77 -4.29 10.80 -11.68
C ARG A 77 -4.93 12.13 -11.36
N ILE A 78 -5.95 12.47 -12.12
CA ILE A 78 -6.92 13.51 -11.80
C ILE A 78 -7.42 13.24 -10.38
N VAL A 79 -6.99 14.05 -9.40
CA VAL A 79 -7.37 13.87 -8.00
C VAL A 79 -8.67 14.60 -7.78
N GLN A 80 -9.76 13.84 -7.69
CA GLN A 80 -11.06 14.33 -7.22
C GLN A 80 -11.62 13.48 -6.07
N ARG A 81 -10.77 12.80 -5.29
CA ARG A 81 -11.17 12.20 -4.02
C ARG A 81 -10.07 12.29 -2.96
N SER A 82 -10.52 12.62 -1.76
CA SER A 82 -9.84 13.01 -0.53
C SER A 82 -9.04 11.90 0.17
N ASP A 83 -8.61 10.87 -0.54
CA ASP A 83 -7.94 9.71 0.03
C ASP A 83 -6.47 9.72 -0.40
N ALA A 84 -5.80 10.85 -0.15
CA ALA A 84 -4.40 11.12 -0.50
C ALA A 84 -3.39 10.30 0.34
N ASP A 85 -3.70 9.04 0.61
CA ASP A 85 -2.94 8.15 1.51
C ASP A 85 -1.76 7.46 0.82
N THR A 86 -1.40 7.86 -0.40
CA THR A 86 -0.19 7.33 -1.05
C THR A 86 0.36 8.34 -2.05
N VAL A 87 0.95 9.42 -1.55
CA VAL A 87 1.93 10.16 -2.34
C VAL A 87 3.30 9.59 -1.97
N PRO A 88 3.88 8.65 -2.75
CA PRO A 88 5.25 8.20 -2.51
C PRO A 88 6.14 9.45 -2.53
N GLY A 89 6.79 9.69 -1.40
CA GLY A 89 7.43 10.97 -1.13
C GLY A 89 8.49 11.31 -2.17
N ASN A 90 8.52 12.58 -2.58
CA ASN A 90 9.66 13.10 -3.31
C ASN A 90 10.92 12.96 -2.42
N TYR A 91 11.87 12.14 -2.87
CA TYR A 91 13.13 11.88 -2.18
C TYR A 91 14.02 13.12 -2.00
N TYR A 92 13.73 14.23 -2.69
CA TYR A 92 14.54 15.44 -2.64
C TYR A 92 14.80 15.94 -1.22
N ASN A 93 13.77 16.07 -0.37
CA ASN A 93 13.95 16.54 1.00
C ASN A 93 14.81 15.56 1.82
N GLN A 94 14.56 14.26 1.70
CA GLN A 94 15.36 13.23 2.37
C GLN A 94 16.83 13.25 1.92
N ILE A 95 17.09 13.49 0.63
CA ILE A 95 18.44 13.61 0.06
C ILE A 95 19.16 14.83 0.66
N ILE A 96 18.48 15.98 0.70
CA ILE A 96 19.02 17.21 1.27
C ILE A 96 19.37 17.02 2.75
N ASP A 97 18.49 16.38 3.52
CA ASP A 97 18.72 16.11 4.95
C ASP A 97 19.85 15.10 5.16
N ALA A 98 19.92 14.04 4.34
CA ALA A 98 21.01 13.07 4.39
C ALA A 98 22.37 13.71 4.05
N LEU A 99 22.41 14.63 3.08
CA LEU A 99 23.61 15.38 2.72
C LEU A 99 24.04 16.34 3.83
N LYS A 100 23.09 17.10 4.41
CA LYS A 100 23.36 18.00 5.55
C LYS A 100 23.87 17.23 6.76
N LYS A 101 23.22 16.10 7.10
CA LYS A 101 23.64 15.24 8.21
C LYS A 101 25.04 14.65 8.04
N ALA A 102 25.49 14.51 6.78
CA ALA A 102 26.84 14.06 6.46
C ALA A 102 27.83 15.22 6.26
N ASP A 103 27.45 16.46 6.54
CA ASP A 103 28.22 17.68 6.27
C ASP A 103 28.71 17.73 4.81
N LYS A 104 27.78 17.57 3.86
CA LYS A 104 28.02 17.60 2.42
C LYS A 104 27.24 18.73 1.76
N SER A 105 27.74 19.17 0.59
CA SER A 105 27.06 20.16 -0.25
C SER A 105 25.69 19.65 -0.69
N THR A 106 24.70 20.54 -0.75
CA THR A 106 23.35 20.27 -1.29
C THR A 106 23.20 20.70 -2.75
N SER A 107 24.31 20.90 -3.45
CA SER A 107 24.31 21.24 -4.88
C SER A 107 23.71 20.11 -5.73
N SER A 108 23.24 20.44 -6.93
CA SER A 108 22.68 19.46 -7.87
C SER A 108 23.63 18.31 -8.19
N ALA A 109 24.94 18.54 -8.21
CA ALA A 109 25.95 17.50 -8.40
C ALA A 109 25.96 16.47 -7.26
N TYR A 110 25.82 16.92 -6.01
CA TYR A 110 25.70 16.02 -4.86
C TYR A 110 24.33 15.35 -4.79
N VAL A 111 23.26 16.09 -5.09
CA VAL A 111 21.91 15.56 -5.09
C VAL A 111 21.75 14.45 -6.13
N ASN A 112 22.25 14.63 -7.35
CA ASN A 112 22.02 13.66 -8.42
C ASN A 112 23.06 12.53 -8.43
N HIS A 113 24.35 12.85 -8.23
CA HIS A 113 25.46 11.92 -8.46
C HIS A 113 26.11 11.50 -7.13
N SER A 114 25.34 11.39 -6.05
CA SER A 114 25.78 10.70 -4.83
C SER A 114 25.05 9.37 -4.71
N LEU A 115 25.70 8.44 -4.04
CA LEU A 115 25.16 7.15 -3.68
C LEU A 115 24.54 7.23 -2.28
N PHE A 116 23.34 6.69 -2.14
CA PHE A 116 22.57 6.65 -0.91
C PHE A 116 22.18 5.21 -0.59
N TYR A 117 22.29 4.80 0.67
CA TYR A 117 21.84 3.49 1.14
C TYR A 117 20.39 3.57 1.63
N CYS A 118 19.53 2.68 1.16
CA CYS A 118 18.16 2.57 1.61
C CYS A 118 18.06 1.75 2.91
N THR A 119 17.71 2.43 4.00
CA THR A 119 17.46 1.80 5.30
C THR A 119 16.03 1.28 5.48
N GLY A 120 15.13 1.59 4.55
CA GLY A 120 13.72 1.19 4.63
C GLY A 120 12.89 2.09 5.55
N GLY A 121 11.76 1.59 6.05
CA GLY A 121 10.77 2.35 6.81
C GLY A 121 9.60 2.84 5.94
N SER A 122 8.58 3.43 6.55
CA SER A 122 7.29 3.74 5.90
C SER A 122 7.39 4.64 4.66
N ASN A 123 8.47 5.44 4.55
CA ASN A 123 8.73 6.33 3.41
C ASN A 123 10.08 6.03 2.72
N GLY A 124 10.62 4.81 2.93
CA GLY A 124 11.91 4.38 2.42
C GLY A 124 13.06 5.32 2.80
N ASN A 125 13.42 5.38 4.07
CA ASN A 125 14.47 6.25 4.59
C ASN A 125 15.83 5.92 3.96
N ILE A 126 16.64 6.96 3.74
CA ILE A 126 17.95 6.87 3.12
C ILE A 126 19.07 7.43 3.99
N LYS A 127 20.30 6.99 3.72
CA LYS A 127 21.54 7.53 4.30
C LYS A 127 22.54 7.83 3.20
N TYR A 128 23.24 8.96 3.29
CA TYR A 128 24.34 9.27 2.37
C TYR A 128 25.47 8.24 2.53
N GLN A 129 26.00 7.75 1.40
CA GLN A 129 27.10 6.78 1.37
C GLN A 129 28.37 7.38 0.77
N ALA A 130 28.30 7.95 -0.44
CA ALA A 130 29.47 8.46 -1.15
C ALA A 130 29.08 9.47 -2.24
N LYS A 131 30.01 10.35 -2.62
CA LYS A 131 29.90 11.15 -3.84
C LYS A 131 30.50 10.33 -4.98
N CYS A 132 29.75 10.13 -6.06
CA CYS A 132 30.25 9.49 -7.26
C CYS A 132 30.74 10.53 -8.28
N SER A 133 31.79 10.22 -9.05
CA SER A 133 32.11 10.96 -10.27
C SER A 133 31.06 10.68 -11.35
N ASN A 134 30.79 9.39 -11.57
CA ASN A 134 29.69 8.89 -12.38
C ASN A 134 28.87 7.90 -11.53
N CYS A 135 27.55 8.02 -11.51
CA CYS A 135 26.68 7.14 -10.74
C CYS A 135 25.82 6.34 -11.72
N VAL A 136 25.93 5.02 -11.66
CA VAL A 136 25.33 4.08 -12.61
C VAL A 136 24.15 3.38 -11.96
N ASP A 137 23.00 3.42 -12.64
CA ASP A 137 21.79 2.68 -12.27
C ASP A 137 22.05 1.18 -12.46
N GLY A 138 21.94 0.41 -11.37
CA GLY A 138 22.15 -1.04 -11.38
C GLY A 138 20.98 -1.83 -11.97
N GLY A 139 19.86 -1.16 -12.25
CA GLY A 139 18.62 -1.78 -12.70
C GLY A 139 17.78 -2.35 -11.56
N ASP A 140 16.61 -2.87 -11.92
CA ASP A 140 15.62 -3.30 -10.94
C ASP A 140 16.11 -4.41 -10.01
N GLY A 141 15.95 -4.17 -8.71
CA GLY A 141 16.34 -5.11 -7.67
C GLY A 141 17.83 -5.16 -7.35
N ASN A 142 18.67 -4.40 -8.07
CA ASN A 142 20.11 -4.31 -7.87
C ASN A 142 20.50 -2.97 -7.26
N SER A 143 21.70 -2.92 -6.67
CA SER A 143 22.26 -1.67 -6.16
C SER A 143 22.88 -0.84 -7.28
N ASP A 144 22.62 0.46 -7.23
CA ASP A 144 23.37 1.44 -8.00
C ASP A 144 24.82 1.52 -7.48
N HIS A 145 25.72 2.04 -8.30
CA HIS A 145 27.14 2.08 -7.98
C HIS A 145 27.85 3.32 -8.54
N CYS A 146 28.94 3.69 -7.88
CA CYS A 146 30.05 4.40 -8.51
C CYS A 146 31.05 3.33 -8.99
#